data_AF-A0A8H7KE07-F1
#
_entry.id   AF-A0A8H7KE07-F1
#
_cell.length_a   1.000
_cell.length_b   1.000
_cell.length_c   1.000
_cell.angle_alpha   90.00
_cell.angle_beta   90.00
_cell.angle_gamma   90.00
#
_symmetry.space_group_name_H-M   'P 1'
#
loop_
_entity.id
_entity.type
_entity.pdbx_description
1 polymer ?
#
loop_
_entity_poly.entity_id
_entity_poly.type
_entity_poly.pdbx_seq_one_letter_code
_entity_poly.pdbx_strand_id
1 'polypeptide(L)'
;MDQVIMTTLPFVNLMAASHLAGYHFASEAVIMPNTLSTADTVTILQEFYRTLDVGRKYAPAMVAATTAGFLLQSSWNGRGTYDFVFNMMAGTSMGLLIPYTYFGIVPYNDKLLSEYKIMREAKKQDFTYHGNLQEVRGLVLEWRRRDFHRMILVKLSALFGFLAMLGL
;
A
#
# COMPACT_ATOMS: atom_id res chain seq x y z
N MET A 1 11.31 -31.04 5.00
CA MET A 1 10.65 -29.77 5.36
C MET A 1 9.30 -30.16 5.94
N ASP A 2 8.99 -29.76 7.17
CA ASP A 2 7.78 -30.23 7.86
C ASP A 2 6.51 -29.86 7.10
N GLN A 3 5.55 -30.79 7.04
CA GLN A 3 4.28 -30.64 6.33
C GLN A 3 3.48 -29.41 6.84
N VAL A 4 3.71 -29.02 8.09
CA VAL A 4 3.19 -27.79 8.71
C VAL A 4 3.77 -26.52 8.06
N ILE A 5 5.07 -26.49 7.73
CA ILE A 5 5.70 -25.33 7.08
C ILE A 5 5.20 -25.19 5.63
N MET A 6 5.04 -26.32 4.93
CA MET A 6 4.56 -26.37 3.54
C MET A 6 3.12 -25.85 3.39
N THR A 7 2.29 -25.93 4.43
CA THR A 7 0.87 -25.51 4.40
C THR A 7 0.62 -24.18 5.10
N THR A 8 1.36 -23.87 6.16
CA THR A 8 1.16 -22.64 6.94
C THR A 8 1.71 -21.41 6.21
N LEU A 9 2.87 -21.53 5.55
CA LEU A 9 3.50 -20.38 4.90
C LEU A 9 2.68 -19.83 3.69
N PRO A 10 2.13 -20.66 2.78
CA PRO A 10 1.22 -20.19 1.72
C PRO A 10 0.01 -19.44 2.28
N PHE A 11 -0.62 -19.99 3.30
CA PHE A 11 -1.80 -19.39 3.92
C PHE A 11 -1.49 -18.04 4.58
N VAL A 12 -0.37 -17.94 5.33
CA VAL A 12 0.07 -16.69 5.95
C VAL A 12 0.37 -15.60 4.91
N ASN A 13 1.03 -15.95 3.81
CA ASN A 13 1.34 -15.00 2.75
C ASN A 13 0.10 -14.56 1.98
N LEU A 14 -0.84 -15.47 1.71
CA LEU A 14 -2.13 -15.14 1.11
C LEU A 14 -2.94 -14.20 2.03
N MET A 15 -2.98 -14.49 3.33
CA MET A 15 -3.65 -13.64 4.32
C MET A 15 -3.01 -12.25 4.39
N ALA A 16 -1.68 -12.17 4.38
CA ALA A 16 -0.95 -10.90 4.36
C ALA A 16 -1.25 -10.07 3.10
N ALA A 17 -1.22 -10.69 1.92
CA ALA A 17 -1.56 -10.03 0.66
C ALA A 17 -3.03 -9.57 0.62
N SER A 18 -3.95 -10.41 1.10
CA SER A 18 -5.39 -10.11 1.17
C SER A 18 -5.70 -9.01 2.18
N HIS A 19 -5.03 -9.00 3.32
CA HIS A 19 -5.14 -7.94 4.31
C HIS A 19 -4.69 -6.59 3.73
N LEU A 20 -3.54 -6.56 3.04
CA LEU A 20 -3.09 -5.35 2.34
C LEU A 20 -4.09 -4.89 1.28
N ALA A 21 -4.69 -5.82 0.51
CA ALA A 21 -5.71 -5.50 -0.47
C ALA A 21 -6.94 -4.84 0.17
N GLY A 22 -7.39 -5.37 1.32
CA GLY A 22 -8.49 -4.83 2.11
C GLY A 22 -8.16 -3.45 2.71
N TYR A 23 -6.95 -3.29 3.24
CA TYR A 23 -6.47 -2.01 3.77
C TYR A 23 -6.47 -0.91 2.69
N HIS A 24 -5.92 -1.21 1.51
CA HIS A 24 -5.95 -0.28 0.39
C HIS A 24 -7.37 0.04 -0.07
N PHE A 25 -8.27 -0.96 -0.11
CA PHE A 25 -9.67 -0.73 -0.45
C PHE A 25 -10.37 0.21 0.55
N ALA A 26 -10.18 0.00 1.86
CA ALA A 26 -10.77 0.86 2.88
C ALA A 26 -10.27 2.31 2.77
N SER A 27 -8.97 2.51 2.52
CA SER A 27 -8.39 3.82 2.30
C SER A 27 -8.99 4.51 1.05
N GLU A 28 -9.03 3.80 -0.08
CA GLU A 28 -9.40 4.35 -1.39
C GLU A 28 -10.91 4.53 -1.60
N ALA A 29 -11.72 3.60 -1.11
CA ALA A 29 -13.15 3.57 -1.36
C ALA A 29 -13.96 4.29 -0.28
N VAL A 30 -13.43 4.40 0.94
CA VAL A 30 -14.19 4.91 2.11
C VAL A 30 -13.55 6.15 2.71
N ILE A 31 -12.28 6.08 3.12
CA ILE A 31 -11.66 7.17 3.88
C ILE A 31 -11.38 8.38 2.98
N MET A 32 -10.65 8.19 1.88
CA MET A 32 -10.20 9.30 1.03
C MET A 32 -11.33 10.10 0.36
N PRO A 33 -12.41 9.49 -0.18
CA PRO A 33 -13.54 10.23 -0.73
C PRO A 33 -14.22 11.12 0.32
N ASN A 34 -14.39 10.62 1.54
CA ASN A 34 -15.02 11.36 2.63
C ASN A 34 -14.14 12.52 3.10
N THR A 35 -12.84 12.29 3.25
CA THR A 35 -11.88 13.35 3.57
C THR A 35 -11.86 14.43 2.49
N LEU A 36 -11.90 14.07 1.21
CA LEU A 36 -11.89 15.05 0.12
C LEU A 36 -13.19 15.85 -0.03
N SER A 37 -14.34 15.25 0.33
CA SER A 37 -15.66 15.87 0.14
C SER A 37 -16.07 16.82 1.26
N THR A 38 -15.56 16.63 2.48
CA THR A 38 -16.07 17.33 3.68
C THR A 38 -15.10 18.31 4.33
N ALA A 39 -13.81 18.27 3.97
CA ALA A 39 -12.77 18.90 4.77
C ALA A 39 -12.20 20.22 4.17
N ASP A 40 -11.87 21.12 5.09
CA ASP A 40 -10.96 22.25 4.92
C ASP A 40 -9.50 21.76 4.83
N THR A 41 -8.57 22.65 4.44
CA THR A 41 -7.17 22.27 4.16
C THR A 41 -6.50 21.59 5.36
N VAL A 42 -6.81 22.04 6.58
CA VAL A 42 -6.22 21.51 7.81
C VAL A 42 -6.65 20.08 8.05
N THR A 43 -7.96 19.80 7.94
CA THR A 43 -8.51 18.46 8.17
C THR A 43 -8.00 17.47 7.11
N ILE A 44 -7.90 17.86 5.83
CA ILE A 44 -7.34 17.01 4.77
C ILE A 44 -5.89 16.62 5.11
N LEU A 45 -5.06 17.60 5.47
CA LEU A 45 -3.65 17.36 5.77
C LEU A 45 -3.49 16.48 7.02
N GLN A 46 -4.28 16.68 8.07
CA GLN A 46 -4.21 15.86 9.29
C GLN A 46 -4.59 14.40 9.04
N GLU A 47 -5.70 14.15 8.34
CA GLU A 47 -6.16 12.78 8.05
C GLU A 47 -5.22 12.07 7.07
N PHE A 48 -4.74 12.78 6.05
CA PHE A 48 -3.73 12.26 5.14
C PHE A 48 -2.46 11.82 5.90
N TYR A 49 -2.00 12.65 6.82
CA TYR A 49 -0.81 12.37 7.61
C TYR A 49 -0.95 11.19 8.55
N ARG A 50 -2.10 11.10 9.22
CA ARG A 50 -2.40 9.96 10.09
C ARG A 50 -2.37 8.65 9.29
N THR A 51 -2.94 8.67 8.09
CA THR A 51 -2.92 7.53 7.18
C THR A 51 -1.50 7.22 6.70
N LEU A 52 -0.73 8.24 6.34
CA LEU A 52 0.65 8.11 5.88
C LEU A 52 1.59 7.56 6.96
N ASP A 53 1.45 7.99 8.22
CA ASP A 53 2.31 7.53 9.32
C ASP A 53 2.13 6.03 9.60
N VAL A 54 0.89 5.54 9.55
CA VAL A 54 0.59 4.11 9.62
C VAL A 54 1.21 3.38 8.42
N GLY A 55 0.96 3.89 7.21
CA GLY A 55 1.47 3.28 5.97
C GLY A 55 2.99 3.18 5.94
N ARG A 56 3.72 4.19 6.43
CA ARG A 56 5.19 4.19 6.46
C ARG A 56 5.80 3.14 7.38
N LYS A 57 5.14 2.82 8.49
CA LYS A 57 5.63 1.83 9.47
C LYS A 57 5.23 0.42 9.09
N TYR A 58 3.98 0.24 8.66
CA TYR A 58 3.39 -1.08 8.43
C TYR A 58 3.67 -1.62 7.02
N ALA A 59 3.50 -0.79 5.98
CA ALA A 59 3.48 -1.29 4.61
C ALA A 59 4.84 -1.82 4.11
N PRO A 60 6.01 -1.21 4.41
CA PRO A 60 7.29 -1.73 3.92
C PRO A 60 7.60 -3.13 4.45
N ALA A 61 7.36 -3.36 5.75
CA ALA A 61 7.58 -4.66 6.37
C ALA A 61 6.67 -5.74 5.76
N MET A 62 5.39 -5.42 5.60
CA MET A 62 4.42 -6.35 5.01
C MET A 62 4.71 -6.65 3.55
N VAL A 63 5.03 -5.64 2.73
CA VAL A 63 5.37 -5.85 1.31
C VAL A 63 6.65 -6.67 1.17
N ALA A 64 7.69 -6.36 1.94
CA ALA A 64 8.95 -7.11 1.90
C ALA A 64 8.76 -8.56 2.36
N ALA A 65 8.08 -8.78 3.49
CA ALA A 65 7.81 -10.11 4.02
C ALA A 65 6.97 -10.96 3.06
N THR A 66 5.90 -10.40 2.50
CA THR A 66 5.02 -11.09 1.55
C THR A 66 5.77 -11.39 0.23
N THR A 67 6.58 -10.44 -0.26
CA THR A 67 7.43 -10.63 -1.46
C THR A 67 8.39 -11.79 -1.24
N ALA A 68 9.18 -11.75 -0.16
CA ALA A 68 10.13 -12.80 0.17
C ALA A 68 9.42 -14.14 0.36
N GLY A 69 8.27 -14.13 1.04
CA GLY A 69 7.47 -15.31 1.29
C GLY A 69 7.00 -16.02 0.01
N PHE A 70 6.44 -15.29 -0.95
CA PHE A 70 6.03 -15.88 -2.24
C PHE A 70 7.24 -16.34 -3.08
N LEU A 71 8.33 -15.58 -3.10
CA LEU A 71 9.54 -15.99 -3.85
C LEU A 71 10.20 -17.23 -3.24
N LEU A 72 10.22 -17.35 -1.90
CA LEU A 72 10.69 -18.54 -1.21
C LEU A 72 9.81 -19.75 -1.53
N GLN A 73 8.48 -19.59 -1.50
CA GLN A 73 7.56 -20.65 -1.92
C GLN A 73 7.85 -21.09 -3.36
N SER A 74 7.91 -20.13 -4.30
CA SER A 74 8.26 -20.43 -5.69
C SER A 74 9.56 -21.24 -5.78
N SER A 75 10.61 -20.89 -5.01
CA SER A 75 11.87 -21.64 -5.01
C SER A 75 11.79 -23.06 -4.45
N TRP A 76 10.81 -23.34 -3.60
CA TRP A 76 10.54 -24.68 -3.04
C TRP A 76 9.64 -25.53 -3.94
N ASN A 77 8.86 -24.91 -4.81
CA ASN A 77 8.10 -25.59 -5.84
C ASN A 77 9.02 -25.99 -7.02
N GLY A 78 8.73 -27.11 -7.67
CA GLY A 78 9.49 -27.54 -8.86
C GLY A 78 9.41 -26.49 -9.96
N ARG A 79 10.54 -26.16 -10.61
CA ARG A 79 10.54 -25.18 -11.72
C ARG A 79 9.55 -25.61 -12.80
N GLY A 80 8.68 -24.68 -13.20
CA GLY A 80 7.67 -24.92 -14.23
C GLY A 80 6.38 -25.57 -13.75
N THR A 81 6.23 -25.85 -12.45
CA THR A 81 4.91 -26.25 -11.91
C THR A 81 3.96 -25.05 -11.87
N TYR A 82 2.65 -25.33 -11.82
CA TYR A 82 1.61 -24.33 -11.68
C TYR A 82 1.89 -23.38 -10.50
N ASP A 83 2.12 -23.95 -9.31
CA ASP A 83 2.42 -23.21 -8.09
C ASP A 83 3.69 -22.37 -8.20
N PHE A 84 4.74 -22.87 -8.89
CA PHE A 84 5.96 -22.12 -9.10
C PHE A 84 5.67 -20.81 -9.83
N VAL A 85 4.92 -20.88 -10.93
CA VAL A 85 4.59 -19.73 -11.78
C VAL A 85 3.74 -18.72 -11.02
N PHE A 86 2.69 -19.18 -10.35
CA PHE A 86 1.79 -18.27 -9.62
C PHE A 86 2.44 -17.65 -8.38
N ASN A 87 3.25 -18.39 -7.62
CA ASN A 87 4.04 -17.80 -6.52
C ASN A 87 5.07 -16.78 -7.05
N MET A 88 5.71 -17.06 -8.18
CA MET A 88 6.65 -16.11 -8.80
C MET A 88 5.93 -14.82 -9.24
N MET A 89 4.75 -14.94 -9.86
CA MET A 89 3.93 -13.79 -10.25
C MET A 89 3.42 -13.01 -9.04
N ALA A 90 3.02 -13.70 -7.96
CA ALA A 90 2.58 -13.09 -6.72
C ALA A 90 3.70 -12.28 -6.06
N GLY A 91 4.89 -12.89 -5.92
CA GLY A 91 6.08 -12.24 -5.37
C GLY A 91 6.54 -11.06 -6.22
N THR A 92 6.58 -11.21 -7.55
CA THR A 92 6.96 -10.12 -8.46
C THR A 92 5.99 -8.94 -8.38
N SER A 93 4.68 -9.22 -8.34
CA SER A 93 3.64 -8.19 -8.21
C SER A 93 3.79 -7.38 -6.92
N MET A 94 4.07 -8.04 -5.79
CA MET A 94 4.39 -7.32 -4.55
C MET A 94 5.72 -6.56 -4.63
N GLY A 95 6.76 -7.18 -5.20
CA GLY A 95 8.08 -6.54 -5.34
C GLY A 95 8.02 -5.25 -6.14
N LEU A 96 7.22 -5.21 -7.21
CA LEU A 96 7.01 -4.02 -8.05
C LEU A 96 6.34 -2.85 -7.31
N LEU A 97 5.67 -3.09 -6.18
CA LEU A 97 5.14 -2.00 -5.35
C LEU A 97 6.24 -1.09 -4.83
N ILE A 98 7.42 -1.62 -4.54
CA ILE A 98 8.52 -0.86 -3.96
C ILE A 98 8.99 0.25 -4.93
N PRO A 99 9.45 -0.06 -6.16
CA PRO A 99 9.85 0.98 -7.10
C PRO A 99 8.66 1.87 -7.51
N TYR A 100 7.45 1.30 -7.67
CA TYR A 100 6.28 2.11 -7.99
C TYR A 100 5.96 3.14 -6.89
N THR A 101 6.04 2.74 -5.62
CA THR A 101 5.81 3.64 -4.49
C THR A 101 6.88 4.72 -4.44
N TYR A 102 8.14 4.35 -4.59
CA TYR A 102 9.27 5.27 -4.51
C TYR A 102 9.22 6.34 -5.61
N PHE A 103 9.04 5.95 -6.87
CA PHE A 103 9.02 6.91 -7.99
C PHE A 103 7.66 7.55 -8.22
N GLY A 104 6.58 6.84 -7.91
CA GLY A 104 5.22 7.28 -8.20
C GLY A 104 4.59 8.09 -7.08
N ILE A 105 4.76 7.70 -5.82
CA ILE A 105 3.95 8.20 -4.70
C ILE A 105 4.74 9.09 -3.76
N VAL A 106 5.99 8.74 -3.44
CA VAL A 106 6.83 9.52 -2.52
C VAL A 106 6.91 11.01 -2.88
N PRO A 107 7.02 11.42 -4.16
CA PRO A 107 7.03 12.85 -4.50
C PRO A 107 5.77 13.61 -4.06
N TYR A 108 4.60 12.97 -4.08
CA TYR A 108 3.35 13.58 -3.63
C TYR A 108 3.22 13.54 -2.12
N ASN A 109 3.70 12.46 -1.48
CA ASN A 109 3.83 12.41 -0.03
C ASN A 109 4.67 13.60 0.45
N ASP A 110 5.82 13.84 -0.17
CA ASP A 110 6.78 14.87 0.27
C ASP A 110 6.20 16.28 0.13
N LYS A 111 5.44 16.55 -0.94
CA LYS A 111 4.71 17.83 -1.12
C LYS A 111 3.60 18.01 -0.09
N LEU A 112 2.78 16.98 0.13
CA LEU A 112 1.77 17.03 1.19
C LEU A 112 2.44 17.14 2.56
N LEU A 113 3.64 16.57 2.71
CA LEU A 113 4.41 16.65 3.92
C LEU A 113 4.90 18.06 4.20
N SER A 114 5.45 18.75 3.22
CA SER A 114 5.85 20.15 3.39
C SER A 114 4.68 21.02 3.83
N GLU A 115 3.51 20.88 3.22
CA GLU A 115 2.32 21.68 3.56
C GLU A 115 1.87 21.48 5.01
N TYR A 116 1.79 20.25 5.48
CA TYR A 116 1.43 20.00 6.88
C TYR A 116 2.50 20.47 7.88
N LYS A 117 3.80 20.44 7.51
CA LYS A 117 4.84 21.00 8.39
C LYS A 117 4.62 22.50 8.57
N ILE A 118 4.36 23.22 7.48
CA ILE A 118 4.00 24.65 7.50
C ILE A 118 2.76 24.88 8.37
N MET A 119 1.69 24.10 8.14
CA MET A 119 0.47 24.15 8.94
C MET A 119 0.73 23.92 10.43
N ARG A 120 1.57 22.94 10.78
CA ARG A 120 1.91 22.60 12.17
C ARG A 120 2.75 23.70 12.82
N GLU A 121 3.65 24.33 12.07
CA GLU A 121 4.47 25.45 12.54
C GLU A 121 3.61 26.71 12.77
N ALA A 122 2.71 27.04 11.85
CA ALA A 122 1.74 28.12 12.03
C ALA A 122 0.92 27.92 13.31
N LYS A 123 0.42 26.70 13.54
CA LYS A 123 -0.32 26.35 14.77
C LYS A 123 0.52 26.50 16.05
N LYS A 124 1.84 26.25 16.01
CA LYS A 124 2.73 26.45 17.17
C LYS A 124 2.98 27.92 17.48
N GLN A 125 2.89 28.78 16.47
CA GLN A 125 3.12 30.22 16.57
C GLN A 125 1.81 31.00 16.75
N ASP A 126 0.68 30.33 17.02
CA ASP A 126 -0.67 30.90 17.09
C ASP A 126 -1.08 31.70 15.83
N PHE A 127 -0.53 31.34 14.67
CA PHE A 127 -0.92 31.91 13.38
C PHE A 127 -1.97 31.03 12.68
N THR A 128 -2.93 31.68 12.02
CA THR A 128 -3.91 31.00 11.17
C THR A 128 -3.25 30.53 9.88
N TYR A 129 -3.29 29.22 9.63
CA TYR A 129 -2.82 28.65 8.39
C TYR A 129 -3.82 28.88 7.25
N HIS A 130 -3.40 29.59 6.20
CA HIS A 130 -4.19 29.86 5.00
C HIS A 130 -3.70 29.05 3.78
N GLY A 131 -3.58 27.73 3.93
CA GLY A 131 -3.17 26.86 2.84
C GLY A 131 -4.16 26.83 1.67
N ASN A 132 -3.65 26.72 0.46
CA ASN A 132 -4.46 26.64 -0.75
C ASN A 132 -5.21 25.30 -0.83
N LEU A 133 -6.52 25.34 -0.55
CA LEU A 133 -7.39 24.16 -0.54
C LEU A 133 -7.40 23.43 -1.89
N GLN A 134 -7.42 24.16 -3.01
CA GLN A 134 -7.47 23.55 -4.34
C GLN A 134 -6.17 22.81 -4.65
N GLU A 135 -5.03 23.39 -4.28
CA GLU A 135 -3.73 22.77 -4.46
C GLU A 135 -3.58 21.50 -3.62
N VAL A 136 -3.92 21.56 -2.33
CA VAL A 136 -3.87 20.38 -1.45
C VAL A 136 -4.82 19.28 -1.94
N ARG A 137 -6.05 19.63 -2.36
CA ARG A 137 -6.97 18.66 -2.97
C ARG A 137 -6.41 18.06 -4.25
N GLY A 138 -5.79 18.86 -5.12
CA GLY A 138 -5.14 18.39 -6.34
C GLY A 138 -4.02 17.39 -6.05
N LEU A 139 -3.16 17.68 -5.08
CA LEU A 139 -2.09 16.78 -4.64
C LEU A 139 -2.63 15.47 -4.08
N VAL A 140 -3.67 15.52 -3.24
CA VAL A 140 -4.28 14.30 -2.67
C VAL A 140 -5.00 13.48 -3.75
N LEU A 141 -5.67 14.11 -4.71
CA LEU A 141 -6.30 13.42 -5.84
C LEU A 141 -5.28 12.71 -6.72
N GLU A 142 -4.17 13.37 -7.01
CA GLU A 142 -3.07 12.77 -7.79
C GLU A 142 -2.40 11.63 -7.03
N TRP A 143 -2.16 11.81 -5.72
CA TRP A 143 -1.68 10.75 -4.84
C TRP A 143 -2.62 9.55 -4.89
N ARG A 144 -3.93 9.78 -4.73
CA ARG A 144 -4.98 8.76 -4.73
C ARG A 144 -5.01 7.99 -6.05
N ARG A 145 -4.97 8.70 -7.17
CA ARG A 145 -4.91 8.08 -8.51
C ARG A 145 -3.73 7.12 -8.62
N ARG A 146 -2.58 7.46 -8.03
CA ARG A 146 -1.40 6.59 -8.03
C ARG A 146 -1.51 5.46 -7.02
N ASP A 147 -2.09 5.68 -5.84
CA ASP A 147 -2.32 4.62 -4.86
C ASP A 147 -3.30 3.55 -5.37
N PHE A 148 -4.28 3.95 -6.20
CA PHE A 148 -5.14 3.01 -6.92
C PHE A 148 -4.35 1.99 -7.77
N HIS A 149 -3.27 2.41 -8.44
CA HIS A 149 -2.43 1.48 -9.20
C HIS A 149 -1.65 0.52 -8.28
N ARG A 150 -1.21 0.96 -7.10
CA ARG A 150 -0.63 0.06 -6.09
C ARG A 150 -1.66 -0.95 -5.62
N MET A 151 -2.90 -0.52 -5.39
CA MET A 151 -3.98 -1.43 -5.01
C MET A 151 -4.19 -2.53 -6.08
N ILE A 152 -4.08 -2.21 -7.37
CA ILE A 152 -4.15 -3.22 -8.45
C ILE A 152 -3.03 -4.26 -8.28
N LEU A 153 -1.78 -3.83 -8.08
CA LEU A 153 -0.65 -4.75 -7.90
C LEU A 153 -0.82 -5.65 -6.66
N VAL A 154 -1.32 -5.10 -5.55
CA VAL A 154 -1.60 -5.88 -4.33
C VAL A 154 -2.71 -6.91 -4.59
N LYS A 155 -3.79 -6.52 -5.28
CA LYS A 155 -4.90 -7.43 -5.63
C LYS A 155 -4.45 -8.53 -6.58
N LEU A 156 -3.62 -8.22 -7.57
CA LEU A 156 -3.01 -9.21 -8.47
C LEU A 156 -2.14 -10.18 -7.68
N SER A 157 -1.32 -9.68 -6.75
CA SER A 157 -0.51 -10.55 -5.89
C SER A 157 -1.37 -11.49 -5.04
N ALA A 158 -2.44 -10.98 -4.42
CA ALA A 158 -3.38 -11.80 -3.67
C ALA A 158 -4.08 -12.85 -4.55
N LEU A 159 -4.51 -12.47 -5.76
CA LEU A 159 -5.11 -13.40 -6.72
C LEU A 159 -4.13 -14.49 -7.14
N PHE A 160 -2.89 -14.14 -7.49
CA PHE A 160 -1.88 -15.12 -7.86
C PHE A 160 -1.50 -16.03 -6.68
N GLY A 161 -1.39 -15.49 -5.47
CA GLY A 161 -1.17 -16.29 -4.27
C GLY A 161 -2.32 -17.26 -3.99
N PHE A 162 -3.56 -16.83 -4.22
CA PHE A 162 -4.73 -17.69 -4.11
C PHE A 162 -4.72 -18.81 -5.16
N LEU A 163 -4.42 -18.47 -6.42
CA LEU A 163 -4.28 -19.45 -7.49
C LEU A 163 -3.17 -20.45 -7.15
N ALA A 164 -1.99 -20.00 -6.73
CA ALA A 164 -0.89 -20.87 -6.30
C ALA A 164 -1.28 -21.84 -5.17
N MET A 165 -2.21 -21.45 -4.29
CA MET A 165 -2.72 -22.34 -3.24
C MET A 165 -3.73 -23.37 -3.73
N LEU A 166 -4.42 -23.12 -4.85
CA LEU A 166 -5.40 -24.05 -5.39
C LEU A 166 -4.77 -25.26 -6.08
N GLY A 167 -3.48 -25.19 -6.45
CA GLY A 167 -2.66 -26.33 -6.85
C GLY A 167 -3.36 -27.36 -7.73
N LEU A 168 -3.84 -26.93 -8.91
CA LEU A 168 -4.20 -27.86 -9.98
C LEU A 168 -2.94 -28.43 -10.65
#